data_AF-A0A840N2R3-F1
#
_entry.id   AF-A0A840N2R3-F1
#
_cell.length_a   1.000
_cell.length_b   1.000
_cell.length_c   1.000
_cell.angle_alpha   90.00
_cell.angle_beta   90.00
_cell.angle_gamma   90.00
#
_symmetry.space_group_name_H-M   'P 1'
#
loop_
_entity.id
_entity.type
_entity.pdbx_description
1 polymer ?
#
loop_
_entity_poly.entity_id
_entity_poly.type
_entity_poly.pdbx_seq_one_letter_code
_entity_poly.pdbx_strand_id
1 'polypeptide(L)'
;MTSIAFATLFGGVIATLRLATGGYGGPASIPECNSNTTRDMLQDAFKNAPQAALGLKLLKIGEIGVVGKDLLDDNNEVRHRVCVADVFTNLGRKPVYFNMSWADVEKRQVYLEAPMLPF
;
A
#
# COMPACT_ATOMS: atom_id res chain seq x y z
N MET A 1 35.56 31.93 -3.30
CA MET A 1 34.59 31.19 -2.47
C MET A 1 34.08 30.03 -3.31
N THR A 2 34.59 28.83 -3.04
CA THR A 2 34.21 27.57 -3.69
C THR A 2 33.30 26.79 -2.75
N SER A 3 32.17 26.31 -3.24
CA SER A 3 31.47 25.10 -2.78
C SER A 3 30.36 24.81 -3.78
N ILE A 4 30.73 24.22 -4.91
CA ILE A 4 30.55 22.80 -5.27
C ILE A 4 29.07 22.46 -5.49
N ALA A 5 28.68 22.55 -6.76
CA ALA A 5 27.57 21.80 -7.31
C ALA A 5 27.96 20.31 -7.30
N PHE A 6 27.19 19.48 -6.59
CA PHE A 6 27.20 18.03 -6.75
C PHE A 6 26.06 17.69 -7.73
N ALA A 7 26.40 17.34 -8.97
CA ALA A 7 26.64 15.96 -9.43
C ALA A 7 25.30 15.25 -9.73
N THR A 8 24.82 15.36 -10.97
CA THR A 8 24.96 14.34 -12.04
C THR A 8 24.03 13.14 -11.90
N LEU A 9 23.00 13.13 -12.77
CA LEU A 9 22.72 12.06 -13.73
C LEU A 9 22.85 10.62 -13.22
N PHE A 10 21.80 10.15 -12.56
CA PHE A 10 21.23 8.83 -12.83
C PHE A 10 19.76 9.10 -13.12
N GLY A 11 19.26 9.03 -14.36
CA GLY A 11 19.27 7.80 -15.14
C GLY A 11 18.26 6.76 -14.61
N GLY A 12 17.57 7.05 -13.51
CA GLY A 12 16.50 6.22 -12.97
C GLY A 12 15.20 6.97 -13.11
N VAL A 13 14.36 6.57 -14.06
CA VAL A 13 12.92 6.80 -13.92
C VAL A 13 12.59 6.21 -12.55
N ILE A 14 12.36 7.05 -11.52
CA ILE A 14 11.68 6.60 -10.31
C ILE A 14 10.25 6.37 -10.77
N ALA A 15 10.07 5.27 -11.49
CA ALA A 15 8.77 4.74 -11.76
C ALA A 15 8.30 4.29 -10.39
N THR A 16 7.54 5.15 -9.71
CA THR A 16 6.72 4.78 -8.58
C THR A 16 5.69 3.79 -9.10
N LEU A 17 6.13 2.55 -9.30
CA LEU A 17 5.29 1.46 -9.72
C LEU A 17 4.50 1.05 -8.49
N ARG A 18 3.26 1.54 -8.45
CA ARG A 18 2.27 1.23 -7.43
C ARG A 18 2.10 -0.29 -7.36
N LEU A 19 2.13 -0.87 -6.16
CA LEU A 19 1.57 -2.20 -6.01
C LEU A 19 0.10 -2.13 -6.41
N ALA A 20 -0.32 -3.11 -7.18
CA ALA A 20 -1.57 -3.10 -7.92
C ALA A 20 -2.77 -2.72 -7.05
N THR A 21 -3.60 -1.91 -7.68
CA THR A 21 -4.70 -1.16 -7.13
C THR A 21 -6.00 -1.95 -7.31
N GLY A 22 -6.68 -2.28 -6.21
CA GLY A 22 -7.97 -2.97 -6.26
C GLY A 22 -9.05 -2.11 -5.64
N GLY A 23 -10.12 -1.82 -6.39
CA GLY A 23 -11.36 -1.28 -5.84
C GLY A 23 -12.18 -2.42 -5.25
N TYR A 24 -12.24 -2.54 -3.92
CA TYR A 24 -13.07 -3.54 -3.26
C TYR A 24 -14.47 -3.00 -3.04
N GLY A 25 -15.43 -3.52 -3.80
CA GLY A 25 -16.84 -3.16 -3.72
C GLY A 25 -17.53 -3.78 -2.50
N GLY A 26 -18.41 -3.03 -1.84
CA GLY A 26 -19.37 -3.58 -0.87
C GLY A 26 -19.19 -3.31 0.62
N PRO A 27 -18.15 -2.62 1.14
CA PRO A 27 -18.13 -2.29 2.56
C PRO A 27 -18.79 -0.92 2.82
N ALA A 28 -19.64 -0.85 3.85
CA ALA A 28 -20.26 0.42 4.32
C ALA A 28 -19.24 1.38 4.99
N SER A 29 -18.00 0.94 5.18
CA SER A 29 -16.90 1.71 5.76
C SER A 29 -15.54 1.20 5.25
N ILE A 30 -14.47 2.00 5.34
CA ILE A 30 -13.11 1.51 5.06
C ILE A 30 -12.76 0.40 6.07
N PRO A 31 -12.36 -0.81 5.60
CA PRO A 31 -12.12 -1.95 6.48
C PRO A 31 -10.99 -1.69 7.47
N GLU A 32 -11.05 -2.38 8.61
CA GLU A 32 -9.98 -2.34 9.62
C GLU A 32 -8.67 -2.92 9.06
N CYS A 33 -7.53 -2.40 9.50
CA CYS A 33 -6.22 -2.88 9.05
C CYS A 33 -6.06 -4.39 9.29
N ASN A 34 -6.50 -4.90 10.44
CA ASN A 34 -6.38 -6.32 10.78
C ASN A 34 -7.59 -7.17 10.34
N SER A 35 -8.42 -6.67 9.43
CA SER A 35 -9.54 -7.45 8.89
C SER A 35 -9.09 -8.45 7.82
N ASN A 36 -9.87 -9.52 7.63
CA ASN A 36 -9.65 -10.47 6.55
C ASN A 36 -9.74 -9.80 5.18
N THR A 37 -10.66 -8.85 5.00
CA THR A 37 -10.80 -8.07 3.75
C THR A 37 -9.51 -7.33 3.41
N THR A 38 -8.89 -6.65 4.39
CA THR A 38 -7.62 -5.94 4.16
C THR A 38 -6.49 -6.91 3.82
N ARG A 39 -6.44 -8.09 4.44
CA ARG A 39 -5.49 -9.14 4.08
C ARG A 39 -5.67 -9.59 2.64
N ASP A 40 -6.89 -9.87 2.22
CA ASP A 40 -7.19 -10.33 0.86
C ASP A 40 -6.83 -9.26 -0.18
N MET A 41 -7.19 -8.01 0.08
CA MET A 41 -6.79 -6.85 -0.73
C MET A 41 -5.27 -6.76 -0.89
N LEU A 42 -4.53 -6.92 0.22
CA LEU A 42 -3.07 -6.85 0.19
C LEU A 42 -2.47 -8.06 -0.56
N GLN A 43 -3.02 -9.27 -0.40
CA GLN A 43 -2.59 -10.44 -1.16
C GLN A 43 -2.77 -10.24 -2.66
N ASP A 44 -3.93 -9.72 -3.07
CA ASP A 44 -4.21 -9.48 -4.48
C ASP A 44 -3.36 -8.34 -5.04
N ALA A 45 -3.09 -7.30 -4.25
CA ALA A 45 -2.13 -6.26 -4.62
C ALA A 45 -0.74 -6.85 -4.88
N PHE A 46 -0.28 -7.79 -4.05
CA PHE A 46 1.00 -8.50 -4.24
C PHE A 46 1.01 -9.42 -5.45
N LYS A 47 -0.06 -10.17 -5.72
CA LYS A 47 -0.16 -11.05 -6.90
C LYS A 47 -0.13 -10.26 -8.21
N ASN A 48 -0.79 -9.12 -8.23
CA ASN A 48 -0.91 -8.27 -9.42
C ASN A 48 0.21 -7.22 -9.52
N ALA A 49 1.12 -7.17 -8.53
CA ALA A 49 2.22 -6.24 -8.53
C ALA A 49 3.20 -6.56 -9.68
N PRO A 50 3.75 -5.57 -10.40
CA PRO A 50 4.75 -5.81 -11.44
C PRO A 50 5.97 -6.61 -10.96
N GLN A 51 6.31 -6.51 -9.68
CA GLN A 51 7.39 -7.26 -9.05
C GLN A 51 7.09 -8.76 -8.97
N ALA A 52 5.81 -9.15 -8.94
CA ALA A 52 5.44 -10.56 -9.03
C ALA A 52 5.87 -11.15 -10.38
N ALA A 53 5.77 -10.37 -11.47
CA ALA A 53 6.30 -10.75 -12.78
C ALA A 53 7.84 -10.81 -12.80
N LEU A 54 8.51 -10.07 -11.91
CA LEU A 54 9.96 -10.11 -11.71
C LEU A 54 10.42 -11.21 -10.73
N GLY A 55 9.51 -12.07 -10.27
CA GLY A 55 9.83 -13.21 -9.41
C GLY A 55 9.70 -12.96 -7.90
N LEU A 56 9.14 -11.81 -7.48
CA LEU A 56 8.72 -11.60 -6.11
C LEU A 56 7.56 -12.54 -5.77
N LYS A 57 7.74 -13.37 -4.75
CA LYS A 57 6.70 -14.28 -4.26
C LYS A 57 6.31 -13.88 -2.85
N LEU A 58 5.03 -13.56 -2.68
CA LEU A 58 4.43 -13.43 -1.36
C LEU A 58 4.35 -14.83 -0.73
N LEU A 59 4.99 -15.02 0.42
CA LEU A 59 4.95 -16.26 1.20
C LEU A 59 3.86 -16.20 2.26
N LYS A 60 3.80 -15.07 3.00
CA LYS A 60 2.86 -14.87 4.10
C LYS A 60 2.68 -13.39 4.39
N ILE A 61 1.47 -13.02 4.80
CA ILE A 61 1.20 -11.76 5.49
C ILE A 61 1.13 -12.07 6.99
N GLY A 62 2.04 -11.45 7.75
CA GLY A 62 2.13 -11.47 9.20
C GLY A 62 1.10 -10.56 9.84
N GLU A 63 1.46 -9.92 10.95
CA GLU A 63 0.56 -8.98 11.63
C GLU A 63 0.29 -7.75 10.78
N ILE A 64 -0.93 -7.22 10.87
CA ILE A 64 -1.31 -5.95 10.27
C ILE A 64 -1.76 -5.00 11.37
N GLY A 65 -1.12 -3.84 11.45
CA GLY A 65 -1.41 -2.79 12.42
C GLY A 65 -1.88 -1.50 11.77
N VAL A 66 -2.48 -0.63 12.58
CA VAL A 66 -2.80 0.75 12.20
C VAL A 66 -1.57 1.62 12.40
N VAL A 67 -1.31 2.53 11.46
CA VAL A 67 -0.25 3.53 11.58
C VAL A 67 -0.89 4.89 11.78
N GLY A 68 -0.71 5.46 12.98
CA GLY A 68 -1.28 6.76 13.31
C GLY A 68 -2.79 6.70 13.58
N LYS A 69 -3.49 7.79 13.27
CA LYS A 69 -4.94 7.93 13.47
C LYS A 69 -5.64 7.94 12.13
N ASP A 70 -6.86 7.40 12.11
CA ASP A 70 -7.76 7.50 10.97
C ASP A 70 -8.05 8.97 10.66
N LEU A 71 -8.00 9.32 9.37
CA LEU A 71 -8.46 10.61 8.91
C LEU A 71 -9.96 10.52 8.67
N LEU A 72 -10.70 11.32 9.42
CA LEU A 72 -12.15 11.38 9.35
C LEU A 72 -12.59 12.48 8.38
N ASP A 73 -13.78 12.32 7.78
CA ASP A 73 -14.46 13.39 7.06
C ASP A 73 -15.33 14.25 8.00
N ASP A 74 -16.04 15.23 7.44
CA ASP A 74 -16.90 16.17 8.18
C ASP A 74 -18.07 15.47 8.91
N ASN A 75 -18.40 14.23 8.54
CA ASN A 75 -19.43 13.40 9.17
C ASN A 75 -18.85 12.41 10.19
N ASN A 76 -17.57 12.56 10.55
CA ASN A 76 -16.85 11.68 11.46
C ASN A 76 -16.69 10.24 10.92
N GLU A 77 -16.79 10.04 9.60
CA GLU A 77 -16.56 8.75 8.95
C GLU A 77 -15.10 8.60 8.50
N VAL A 78 -14.58 7.37 8.52
CA VAL A 78 -13.21 7.10 8.08
C VAL A 78 -13.09 7.36 6.58
N ARG A 79 -12.32 8.40 6.23
CA ARG A 79 -12.01 8.79 4.85
C ARG A 79 -10.71 8.18 4.36
N HIS A 80 -9.75 8.04 5.26
CA HIS A 80 -8.44 7.51 4.93
C HIS A 80 -7.80 6.85 6.15
N ARG A 81 -7.23 5.67 5.94
CA ARG A 81 -6.57 4.86 6.96
C ARG A 81 -5.20 4.41 6.47
N VAL A 82 -4.19 4.54 7.31
CA VAL A 82 -2.84 4.03 7.04
C VAL A 82 -2.62 2.79 7.87
N CYS A 83 -2.15 1.73 7.21
CA CYS A 83 -1.85 0.46 7.82
C CYS A 83 -0.39 0.07 7.57
N VAL A 84 0.12 -0.84 8.38
CA VAL A 84 1.40 -1.51 8.15
C VAL A 84 1.19 -3.01 8.28
N ALA A 85 1.71 -3.78 7.32
CA ALA A 85 1.72 -5.23 7.38
C ALA A 85 3.16 -5.76 7.41
N ASP A 86 3.41 -6.77 8.24
CA ASP A 86 4.60 -7.59 8.09
C ASP A 86 4.43 -8.52 6.88
N VAL A 87 5.24 -8.35 5.84
CA VAL A 87 5.17 -9.17 4.63
C VAL A 87 6.40 -10.03 4.51
N PHE A 88 6.17 -11.34 4.37
CA PHE A 88 7.20 -12.33 4.15
C PHE A 88 7.20 -12.69 2.66
N THR A 89 8.35 -12.45 2.02
CA THR A 89 8.57 -12.76 0.62
C THR A 89 9.77 -13.70 0.46
N ASN A 90 9.99 -14.22 -0.74
CA ASN A 90 11.22 -14.95 -1.07
C ASN A 90 12.51 -14.09 -0.94
N LEU A 91 12.39 -12.77 -0.81
CA LEU A 91 13.50 -11.84 -0.57
C LEU A 91 13.67 -11.47 0.92
N GLY A 92 12.83 -12.03 1.80
CA GLY A 92 12.86 -11.80 3.24
C GLY A 92 11.61 -11.11 3.78
N ARG A 93 11.69 -10.72 5.06
CA ARG A 93 10.63 -10.01 5.78
C ARG A 93 10.80 -8.50 5.60
N LYS A 94 9.74 -7.80 5.22
CA LYS A 94 9.70 -6.33 5.13
C LYS A 94 8.37 -5.79 5.67
N PRO A 95 8.38 -4.67 6.40
CA PRO A 95 7.16 -3.93 6.71
C PRO A 95 6.66 -3.23 5.43
N VAL A 96 5.37 -3.39 5.13
CA VAL A 96 4.69 -2.74 4.01
C VAL A 96 3.68 -1.77 4.57
N TYR A 97 3.92 -0.49 4.38
CA TYR A 97 2.96 0.56 4.68
C TYR A 97 1.98 0.65 3.53
N PHE A 98 0.70 0.80 3.80
CA PHE A 98 -0.30 0.99 2.76
C PHE A 98 -1.44 1.87 3.24
N ASN A 99 -1.98 2.64 2.32
CA ASN A 99 -3.07 3.57 2.53
C ASN A 99 -4.34 2.95 1.98
N MET A 100 -5.43 3.10 2.70
CA MET A 100 -6.77 2.76 2.24
C MET A 100 -7.62 4.02 2.21
N SER A 101 -8.30 4.24 1.10
CA SER A 101 -9.18 5.40 0.88
C SER A 101 -10.37 4.99 0.01
N TRP A 102 -11.42 5.80 -0.02
CA TRP A 102 -12.51 5.59 -0.97
C TRP A 102 -12.05 5.83 -2.40
N ALA A 103 -12.37 4.90 -3.32
CA ALA A 103 -12.04 4.98 -4.73
C ALA A 103 -13.03 5.87 -5.52
N ASP A 104 -14.24 6.04 -4.98
CA ASP A 104 -15.35 6.73 -5.63
C ASP A 104 -16.09 7.66 -4.65
N VAL A 105 -16.75 8.68 -5.20
CA VAL A 105 -17.52 9.67 -4.43
C VAL A 105 -18.74 9.02 -3.76
N GLU A 106 -19.23 7.91 -4.31
CA GLU A 106 -20.36 7.16 -3.75
C GLU A 106 -19.95 6.24 -2.58
N LYS A 107 -18.66 6.21 -2.20
CA LYS A 107 -18.10 5.38 -1.13
C LYS A 107 -18.46 3.89 -1.29
N ARG A 108 -18.45 3.38 -2.51
CA ARG A 108 -18.81 1.98 -2.81
C ARG A 108 -17.61 1.07 -2.94
N GLN A 109 -16.43 1.64 -3.22
CA GLN A 109 -15.20 0.93 -3.47
C GLN A 109 -14.08 1.49 -2.61
N VAL A 110 -13.30 0.60 -1.99
CA VAL A 110 -12.08 0.99 -1.26
C VAL A 110 -10.88 0.75 -2.13
N TYR A 111 -10.03 1.76 -2.26
CA TYR A 111 -8.75 1.75 -2.94
C TYR A 111 -7.61 1.54 -1.94
N LEU A 112 -6.73 0.58 -2.23
CA LEU A 112 -5.49 0.34 -1.48
C LEU A 112 -4.28 0.77 -2.32
N GLU A 113 -3.40 1.58 -1.72
CA GLU A 113 -2.13 1.98 -2.29
C GLU A 113 -0.98 1.62 -1.35
N ALA A 114 -0.02 0.82 -1.83
CA ALA A 114 1.23 0.56 -1.12
C ALA A 114 2.41 1.12 -1.94
N PRO A 115 3.32 1.90 -1.34
CA PRO A 115 4.55 2.29 -1.99
C PRO A 115 5.40 1.05 -2.25
N MET A 116 6.17 1.11 -3.33
CA MET A 116 7.06 0.04 -3.74
C MET A 116 8.02 -0.33 -2.60
N LEU A 117 8.10 -1.61 -2.26
CA LEU A 117 9.14 -2.11 -1.36
C LEU A 117 10.52 -1.88 -2.02
N PRO A 118 11.45 -1.17 -1.38
CA PRO A 118 12.84 -1.15 -1.85
C PRO A 118 13.43 -2.54 -1.61
N PHE A 119 13.76 -3.22 -2.71
CA PHE A 119 14.48 -4.50 -2.71
C PHE A 119 15.96 -4.24 -2.94
#